data_AF-A0A937Z7K3-F1
#
_entry.id   AF-A0A937Z7K3-F1
#
_cell.length_a   1.000
_cell.length_b   1.000
_cell.length_c   1.000
_cell.angle_alpha   90.00
_cell.angle_beta   90.00
_cell.angle_gamma   90.00
#
_symmetry.space_group_name_H-M   'P 1'
#
loop_
_entity.id
_entity.type
_entity.pdbx_description
1 polymer ?
#
loop_
_entity_poly.entity_id
_entity_poly.type
_entity_poly.pdbx_seq_one_letter_code
_entity_poly.pdbx_strand_id
1 'polypeptide(L)'
;MERRRGGEDLVRAGEVAPVVPADPGRDLAGHDAGVDLRRPGLLKESGLLNDPHAIKTALIDEARKRGFATIGVARPDAIPEAAERLKQFLERGEYGDMDWMAASAGRRGDPRTLWPEVRSVIMLGVNYGPAHDPLAVLKQRDRGAVSVYAQGDDYHEIIKPRLKDLARWLIARAGGDVKVFVDTAAVMEKPLAAAAGLGWQGKHTNLVSREFGSWLFLGSIFTTLELPPDAADADHCGSCRSCLDVCPTEAFTGPYMLDARRCISYLTIEHKGPIPHELREAMGNRVYGCDDCLAVCPWNKFAQASHEAKLASREVLRAPKLADLVRLDDDTFRALFAKTAVKRTGRDRFVRNVLIAIGNAGDPSLAQEAERLIGDASPLVRGAAVWALSRLDPARLAALAPQHRAGEADPGVAGEWAAALPA
;
A
#
# COMPACT_ATOMS: atom_id res chain seq x y z
N MET A 1 3.99 7.73 -4.34
CA MET A 1 4.52 8.18 -5.65
C MET A 1 3.84 7.41 -6.78
N GLU A 2 2.90 8.03 -7.51
CA GLU A 2 2.33 7.47 -8.75
C GLU A 2 3.49 7.09 -9.66
N ARG A 3 3.62 5.79 -10.01
CA ARG A 3 4.70 5.35 -10.89
C ARG A 3 4.52 6.14 -12.18
N ARG A 4 5.40 7.11 -12.46
CA ARG A 4 5.53 7.75 -13.79
C ARG A 4 6.08 6.71 -14.75
N ARG A 5 5.29 5.68 -15.05
CA ARG A 5 5.39 4.86 -16.25
C ARG A 5 4.28 5.37 -17.13
N GLY A 6 4.64 6.21 -18.11
CA GLY A 6 3.68 6.74 -19.06
C GLY A 6 2.92 5.59 -19.72
N GLY A 7 1.59 5.66 -19.75
CA GLY A 7 0.73 4.80 -20.56
C GLY A 7 0.58 3.32 -20.16
N GLU A 8 1.53 2.70 -19.46
CA GLU A 8 1.59 1.23 -19.30
C GLU A 8 0.58 0.61 -18.30
N ASP A 9 -0.08 1.42 -17.47
CA ASP A 9 -1.06 0.92 -16.48
C ASP A 9 -2.51 0.93 -17.00
N LEU A 10 -2.71 1.33 -18.25
CA LEU A 10 -4.01 1.42 -18.90
C LEU A 10 -4.24 0.20 -19.81
N VAL A 11 -4.75 -0.91 -19.29
CA VAL A 11 -5.18 -2.02 -20.16
C VAL A 11 -6.45 -1.60 -20.90
N ARG A 12 -6.36 -1.38 -22.22
CA ARG A 12 -7.51 -1.23 -23.12
C ARG A 12 -7.85 -2.59 -23.74
N ALA A 13 -9.12 -2.83 -24.09
CA ALA A 13 -9.51 -4.06 -24.77
C ALA A 13 -8.68 -4.33 -26.05
N GLY A 14 -8.23 -3.27 -26.75
CA GLY A 14 -7.33 -3.37 -27.91
C GLY A 14 -5.88 -3.77 -27.63
N GLU A 15 -5.48 -3.92 -26.36
CA GLU A 15 -4.12 -4.29 -25.93
C GLU A 15 -4.07 -5.68 -25.25
N VAL A 16 -5.20 -6.38 -25.20
CA VAL A 16 -5.29 -7.79 -24.77
C VAL A 16 -5.50 -8.63 -26.01
N ALA A 17 -4.50 -9.46 -26.39
CA ALA A 17 -4.63 -10.34 -27.54
C ALA A 17 -5.86 -11.26 -27.39
N PRO A 18 -6.78 -11.30 -28.38
CA PRO A 18 -7.85 -12.29 -28.39
C PRO A 18 -7.23 -13.67 -28.59
N VAL A 19 -7.22 -14.49 -27.55
CA VAL A 19 -6.85 -15.91 -27.69
C VAL A 19 -8.13 -16.69 -27.99
N VAL A 20 -8.50 -16.70 -29.27
CA VAL A 20 -9.29 -17.80 -29.83
C VAL A 20 -8.27 -18.67 -30.57
N PRO A 21 -8.08 -19.96 -30.23
CA PRO A 21 -7.38 -20.85 -31.13
C PRO A 21 -8.18 -20.90 -32.44
N ALA A 22 -7.54 -20.52 -33.55
CA ALA A 22 -8.06 -20.88 -34.85
C ALA A 22 -8.12 -22.40 -34.93
N ASP A 23 -9.30 -22.94 -35.15
CA ASP A 23 -9.47 -24.32 -35.59
C ASP A 23 -8.64 -24.48 -36.88
N PRO A 24 -7.59 -25.33 -36.90
CA PRO A 24 -6.83 -25.52 -38.11
C PRO A 24 -7.69 -26.36 -39.04
N GLY A 25 -8.43 -25.67 -39.91
CA GLY A 25 -9.21 -26.27 -40.98
C GLY A 25 -8.37 -27.33 -41.70
N ARG A 26 -8.83 -28.58 -41.61
CA ARG A 26 -8.31 -29.72 -42.35
C ARG A 26 -9.34 -30.10 -43.41
N ASP A 27 -8.99 -29.78 -44.64
CA ASP A 27 -9.56 -30.31 -45.88
C ASP A 27 -8.51 -31.33 -46.39
N LEU A 28 -8.76 -32.59 -46.81
CA LEU A 28 -9.85 -33.17 -47.58
C LEU A 28 -9.94 -34.72 -47.41
N ALA A 29 -11.15 -35.21 -47.71
CA ALA A 29 -11.53 -36.45 -48.46
C ALA A 29 -11.42 -37.87 -47.84
N GLY A 30 -12.56 -38.57 -47.88
CA GLY A 30 -12.68 -40.03 -47.84
C GLY A 30 -14.10 -40.51 -47.48
N HIS A 31 -14.84 -41.05 -48.45
CA HIS A 31 -16.15 -41.70 -48.31
C HIS A 31 -16.14 -42.88 -47.32
N ASP A 32 -17.18 -43.04 -46.47
CA ASP A 32 -18.20 -44.11 -46.61
C ASP A 32 -19.33 -43.98 -45.55
N ALA A 33 -20.42 -44.71 -45.80
CA ALA A 33 -21.78 -44.61 -45.30
C ALA A 33 -22.04 -44.66 -43.77
N GLY A 34 -22.85 -43.69 -43.32
CA GLY A 34 -24.13 -43.89 -42.62
C GLY A 34 -24.18 -44.68 -41.29
N VAL A 35 -24.33 -43.96 -40.17
CA VAL A 35 -25.41 -44.22 -39.20
C VAL A 35 -25.90 -42.88 -38.64
N ASP A 36 -27.20 -42.66 -38.79
CA ASP A 36 -27.99 -41.56 -38.25
C ASP A 36 -28.05 -41.64 -36.70
N LEU A 37 -27.47 -40.64 -36.03
CA LEU A 37 -27.78 -40.32 -34.64
C LEU A 37 -28.19 -38.84 -34.57
N ARG A 38 -29.28 -38.49 -35.25
CA ARG A 38 -30.10 -37.32 -34.92
C ARG A 38 -30.56 -37.40 -33.46
N ARG A 39 -29.76 -36.83 -32.57
CA ARG A 39 -30.20 -36.20 -31.33
C ARG A 39 -29.62 -34.79 -31.29
N PRO A 40 -30.43 -33.73 -31.47
CA PRO A 40 -29.95 -32.37 -31.28
C PRO A 40 -29.87 -32.10 -29.77
N GLY A 41 -28.68 -32.24 -29.21
CA GLY A 41 -28.41 -31.90 -27.82
C GLY A 41 -26.98 -31.37 -27.66
N LEU A 42 -26.87 -30.10 -27.30
CA LEU A 42 -25.69 -29.43 -26.73
C LEU A 42 -24.55 -28.95 -27.66
N LEU A 43 -24.88 -28.36 -28.81
CA LEU A 43 -23.99 -27.42 -29.49
C LEU A 43 -24.78 -26.18 -29.96
N LYS A 44 -25.15 -25.33 -29.00
CA LYS A 44 -25.51 -23.91 -29.14
C LYS A 44 -25.91 -23.38 -27.77
N GLU A 45 -25.08 -22.49 -27.22
CA GLU A 45 -25.39 -21.40 -26.26
C GLU A 45 -24.23 -21.21 -25.27
N SER A 46 -23.26 -20.38 -25.63
CA SER A 46 -22.61 -19.51 -24.64
C SER A 46 -22.86 -18.07 -25.06
N GLY A 47 -24.14 -17.68 -25.06
CA GLY A 47 -24.51 -16.28 -25.21
C GLY A 47 -23.86 -15.46 -24.10
N LEU A 48 -23.45 -14.23 -24.43
CA LEU A 48 -23.05 -13.24 -23.43
C LEU A 48 -24.14 -13.16 -22.36
N LEU A 49 -23.74 -13.08 -21.09
CA LEU A 49 -24.68 -12.72 -20.04
C LEU A 49 -25.11 -11.29 -20.31
N ASN A 50 -26.41 -11.10 -20.56
CA ASN A 50 -26.97 -9.78 -20.84
C ASN A 50 -27.73 -9.20 -19.63
N ASP A 51 -28.08 -10.03 -18.64
CA ASP A 51 -28.71 -9.56 -17.40
C ASP A 51 -27.63 -9.08 -16.40
N PRO A 52 -27.62 -7.79 -16.01
CA PRO A 52 -26.68 -7.24 -15.04
C PRO A 52 -26.61 -7.98 -13.70
N HIS A 53 -27.73 -8.54 -13.22
CA HIS A 53 -27.75 -9.27 -11.95
C HIS A 53 -27.08 -10.64 -12.07
N ALA A 54 -27.35 -11.38 -13.16
CA ALA A 54 -26.64 -12.61 -13.47
C ALA A 54 -25.13 -12.39 -13.67
N ILE A 55 -24.73 -11.31 -14.36
CA ILE A 55 -23.31 -10.94 -14.53
C ILE A 55 -22.65 -10.71 -13.17
N LYS A 56 -23.28 -9.88 -12.32
CA LYS A 56 -22.77 -9.57 -10.98
C LYS A 56 -22.63 -10.82 -10.12
N THR A 57 -23.62 -11.71 -10.13
CA THR A 57 -23.58 -12.96 -9.38
C THR A 57 -22.40 -13.84 -9.80
N ALA A 58 -22.25 -14.05 -11.12
CA ALA A 58 -21.13 -14.85 -11.64
C ALA A 58 -19.77 -14.19 -11.38
N LEU A 59 -19.69 -12.85 -11.42
CA LEU A 59 -18.49 -12.08 -11.11
C LEU A 59 -18.04 -12.29 -9.66
N ILE A 60 -18.97 -12.33 -8.71
CA ILE A 60 -18.67 -12.56 -7.28
C ILE A 60 -18.03 -13.94 -7.09
N ASP A 61 -18.62 -14.98 -7.69
CA ASP A 61 -18.08 -16.34 -7.60
C ASP A 61 -16.69 -16.44 -8.24
N GLU A 62 -16.49 -15.78 -9.37
CA GLU A 62 -15.23 -15.81 -10.10
C GLU A 62 -14.12 -15.02 -9.40
N ALA A 63 -14.47 -13.93 -8.72
CA ALA A 63 -13.57 -13.17 -7.86
C ALA A 63 -13.08 -14.01 -6.68
N ARG A 64 -13.98 -14.73 -6.01
CA ARG A 64 -13.63 -15.64 -4.89
C ARG A 64 -12.63 -16.71 -5.31
N LYS A 65 -12.83 -17.34 -6.48
CA LYS A 65 -11.89 -18.34 -7.03
C LYS A 65 -10.49 -17.78 -7.29
N ARG A 66 -10.37 -16.47 -7.54
CA ARG A 66 -9.09 -15.76 -7.73
C ARG A 66 -8.48 -15.27 -6.41
N GLY A 67 -9.07 -15.59 -5.27
CA GLY A 67 -8.55 -15.22 -3.97
C GLY A 67 -8.85 -13.78 -3.54
N PHE A 68 -9.92 -13.17 -4.09
CA PHE A 68 -10.49 -11.96 -3.51
C PHE A 68 -11.41 -12.34 -2.35
N ALA A 69 -11.14 -11.76 -1.19
CA ALA A 69 -11.87 -12.02 0.06
C ALA A 69 -13.24 -11.32 0.08
N THR A 70 -13.34 -10.17 -0.58
CA THR A 70 -14.58 -9.41 -0.71
C THR A 70 -14.63 -8.68 -2.05
N ILE A 71 -15.84 -8.38 -2.51
CA ILE A 71 -16.14 -7.71 -3.77
C ILE A 71 -17.45 -6.93 -3.61
N GLY A 72 -17.52 -5.76 -4.23
CA GLY A 72 -18.72 -4.94 -4.28
C GLY A 72 -18.69 -4.00 -5.48
N VAL A 73 -19.84 -3.42 -5.80
CA VAL A 73 -20.02 -2.55 -6.96
C VAL A 73 -20.52 -1.18 -6.50
N ALA A 74 -19.82 -0.12 -6.85
CA ALA A 74 -20.27 1.25 -6.67
C ALA A 74 -20.61 1.89 -8.02
N ARG A 75 -21.46 2.92 -7.98
CA ARG A 75 -21.60 3.86 -9.09
C ARG A 75 -20.37 4.78 -9.14
N PRO A 76 -19.96 5.27 -10.33
CA PRO A 76 -18.82 6.17 -10.46
C PRO A 76 -18.94 7.47 -9.65
N ASP A 77 -20.17 7.95 -9.43
CA ASP A 77 -20.49 9.18 -8.70
C ASP A 77 -20.78 8.96 -7.20
N ALA A 78 -20.53 7.75 -6.68
CA ALA A 78 -20.91 7.38 -5.30
C ALA A 78 -20.05 8.03 -4.19
N ILE A 79 -19.09 8.88 -4.55
CA ILE A 79 -18.18 9.57 -3.61
C ILE A 79 -18.21 11.10 -3.80
N PRO A 80 -19.39 11.76 -3.74
CA PRO A 80 -19.55 13.16 -4.14
C PRO A 80 -18.69 14.16 -3.34
N GLU A 81 -18.29 13.80 -2.12
CA GLU A 81 -17.48 14.65 -1.24
C GLU A 81 -15.97 14.51 -1.46
N ALA A 82 -15.52 13.54 -2.25
CA ALA A 82 -14.11 13.20 -2.41
C ALA A 82 -13.28 14.37 -2.96
N ALA A 83 -13.79 15.04 -4.00
CA ALA A 83 -13.09 16.15 -4.65
C ALA A 83 -12.87 17.33 -3.68
N GLU A 84 -13.90 17.70 -2.92
CA GLU A 84 -13.82 18.81 -1.96
C GLU A 84 -12.91 18.45 -0.77
N ARG A 85 -13.03 17.25 -0.21
CA ARG A 85 -12.15 16.79 0.87
C ARG A 85 -10.67 16.76 0.43
N LEU A 86 -10.40 16.33 -0.81
CA LEU A 86 -9.05 16.36 -1.37
C LEU A 86 -8.54 17.79 -1.51
N LYS A 87 -9.36 18.70 -2.04
CA LYS A 87 -9.01 20.11 -2.17
C LYS A 87 -8.60 20.69 -0.82
N GLN A 88 -9.38 20.45 0.23
CA GLN A 88 -9.07 20.93 1.58
C GLN A 88 -7.75 20.34 2.13
N PHE A 89 -7.49 19.05 1.90
CA PHE A 89 -6.22 18.40 2.27
C PHE A 89 -5.02 19.00 1.52
N LEU A 90 -5.19 19.35 0.25
CA LEU A 90 -4.17 20.03 -0.56
C LEU A 90 -3.93 21.47 -0.10
N GLU A 91 -4.99 22.23 0.19
CA GLU A 91 -4.91 23.61 0.67
C GLU A 91 -4.19 23.71 2.03
N ARG A 92 -4.35 22.72 2.89
CA ARG A 92 -3.62 22.63 4.18
C ARG A 92 -2.18 22.15 4.05
N GLY A 93 -1.74 21.73 2.85
CA GLY A 93 -0.39 21.19 2.64
C GLY A 93 -0.12 19.87 3.37
N GLU A 94 -1.16 19.16 3.79
CA GLU A 94 -1.08 17.94 4.61
C GLU A 94 -0.51 16.73 3.83
N TYR A 95 -0.28 16.87 2.51
CA TYR A 95 0.30 15.84 1.64
C TYR A 95 1.84 15.76 1.68
N GLY A 96 2.52 16.73 2.31
CA GLY A 96 3.98 16.77 2.36
C GLY A 96 4.62 16.76 0.97
N ASP A 97 5.61 15.89 0.76
CA ASP A 97 6.41 15.79 -0.47
C ASP A 97 5.67 15.05 -1.61
N MET A 98 4.39 14.72 -1.42
CA MET A 98 3.58 13.96 -2.38
C MET A 98 2.95 14.87 -3.45
N ASP A 99 3.74 15.71 -4.13
CA ASP A 99 3.26 16.68 -5.14
C ASP A 99 2.38 16.07 -6.25
N TRP A 100 2.55 14.78 -6.51
CA TRP A 100 1.70 14.01 -7.43
C TRP A 100 0.22 14.00 -7.01
N MET A 101 -0.11 14.19 -5.73
CA MET A 101 -1.49 14.33 -5.26
C MET A 101 -2.14 15.60 -5.82
N ALA A 102 -1.44 16.73 -5.77
CA ALA A 102 -1.92 17.98 -6.35
C ALA A 102 -2.01 17.87 -7.89
N ALA A 103 -0.99 17.32 -8.53
CA ALA A 103 -0.93 17.18 -9.99
C ALA A 103 -2.03 16.27 -10.58
N SER A 104 -2.57 15.33 -9.79
CA SER A 104 -3.59 14.37 -10.21
C SER A 104 -4.97 14.61 -9.57
N ALA A 105 -5.16 15.75 -8.89
CA ALA A 105 -6.33 15.99 -8.04
C ALA A 105 -7.68 15.80 -8.76
N GLY A 106 -7.81 16.32 -9.99
CA GLY A 106 -9.03 16.17 -10.79
C GLY A 106 -9.38 14.72 -11.12
N ARG A 107 -8.37 13.86 -11.36
CA ARG A 107 -8.58 12.43 -11.63
C ARG A 107 -8.99 11.65 -10.38
N ARG A 108 -8.49 12.06 -9.22
CA ARG A 108 -8.81 11.45 -7.92
C ARG A 108 -10.21 11.78 -7.43
N GLY A 109 -10.68 13.01 -7.72
CA GLY A 109 -11.96 13.50 -7.23
C GLY A 109 -13.18 12.83 -7.87
N ASP A 110 -13.06 12.32 -9.10
CA ASP A 110 -14.17 11.69 -9.83
C ASP A 110 -13.64 10.60 -10.80
N PRO A 111 -14.06 9.32 -10.63
CA PRO A 111 -13.77 8.24 -11.57
C PRO A 111 -14.01 8.57 -13.05
N ARG A 112 -15.02 9.40 -13.36
CA ARG A 112 -15.39 9.80 -14.73
C ARG A 112 -14.35 10.73 -15.37
N THR A 113 -13.59 11.47 -14.57
CA THR A 113 -12.45 12.27 -15.08
C THR A 113 -11.32 11.37 -15.57
N LEU A 114 -11.13 10.21 -14.94
CA LEU A 114 -10.14 9.22 -15.36
C LEU A 114 -10.63 8.40 -16.56
N TRP A 115 -11.94 8.13 -16.62
CA TRP A 115 -12.55 7.44 -17.74
C TRP A 115 -14.03 7.83 -17.95
N PRO A 116 -14.35 8.69 -18.93
CA PRO A 116 -15.71 9.20 -19.10
C PRO A 116 -16.79 8.14 -19.34
N GLU A 117 -16.41 7.01 -19.94
CA GLU A 117 -17.32 5.92 -20.29
C GLU A 117 -17.60 4.95 -19.12
N VAL A 118 -16.96 5.15 -17.97
CA VAL A 118 -17.19 4.29 -16.80
C VAL A 118 -18.65 4.33 -16.35
N ARG A 119 -19.26 3.16 -16.18
CA ARG A 119 -20.64 3.01 -15.70
C ARG A 119 -20.73 2.32 -14.35
N SER A 120 -19.76 1.46 -14.03
CA SER A 120 -19.65 0.80 -12.74
C SER A 120 -18.20 0.71 -12.27
N VAL A 121 -18.01 0.76 -10.95
CA VAL A 121 -16.72 0.56 -10.28
C VAL A 121 -16.82 -0.68 -9.40
N ILE A 122 -16.11 -1.74 -9.79
CA ILE A 122 -16.01 -2.98 -9.01
C ILE A 122 -14.83 -2.83 -8.06
N MET A 123 -15.10 -2.89 -6.75
CA MET A 123 -14.09 -2.83 -5.69
C MET A 123 -13.83 -4.23 -5.16
N LEU A 124 -12.57 -4.57 -4.96
CA LEU A 124 -12.15 -5.89 -4.49
C LEU A 124 -11.18 -5.77 -3.32
N GLY A 125 -11.32 -6.69 -2.36
CA GLY A 125 -10.47 -6.78 -1.19
C GLY A 125 -9.65 -8.08 -1.17
N VAL A 126 -8.37 -7.99 -0.79
CA VAL A 126 -7.53 -9.15 -0.46
C VAL A 126 -7.11 -9.04 1.00
N ASN A 127 -7.44 -10.06 1.79
CA ASN A 127 -7.10 -10.12 3.20
C ASN A 127 -5.58 -10.25 3.40
N TYR A 128 -5.00 -9.41 4.26
CA TYR A 128 -3.61 -9.50 4.69
C TYR A 128 -3.46 -9.52 6.23
N GLY A 129 -4.53 -9.87 6.95
CA GLY A 129 -4.56 -9.91 8.41
C GLY A 129 -3.40 -10.71 9.00
N PRO A 130 -2.62 -10.13 9.94
CA PRO A 130 -1.51 -10.82 10.56
C PRO A 130 -1.99 -11.94 11.48
N ALA A 131 -1.23 -13.03 11.56
CA ALA A 131 -1.45 -14.12 12.52
C ALA A 131 -0.91 -13.82 13.94
N HIS A 132 -0.35 -12.64 14.15
CA HIS A 132 0.28 -12.21 15.40
C HIS A 132 -0.09 -10.76 15.70
N ASP A 133 0.13 -10.31 16.93
CA ASP A 133 -0.01 -8.89 17.30
C ASP A 133 1.12 -8.07 16.64
N PRO A 134 0.79 -7.18 15.68
CA PRO A 134 1.80 -6.37 15.00
C PRO A 134 2.49 -5.35 15.93
N LEU A 135 1.93 -5.07 17.11
CA LEU A 135 2.53 -4.15 18.09
C LEU A 135 3.55 -4.82 18.99
N ALA A 136 3.64 -6.16 19.00
CA ALA A 136 4.54 -6.89 19.88
C ALA A 136 6.03 -6.54 19.65
N VAL A 137 6.42 -6.24 18.41
CA VAL A 137 7.79 -5.84 18.06
C VAL A 137 8.19 -4.48 18.66
N LEU A 138 7.25 -3.61 18.99
CA LEU A 138 7.54 -2.29 19.57
C LEU A 138 8.18 -2.37 20.96
N LYS A 139 8.03 -3.52 21.64
CA LYS A 139 8.68 -3.80 22.94
C LYS A 139 10.14 -4.24 22.78
N GLN A 140 10.56 -4.64 21.58
CA GLN A 140 11.90 -5.13 21.26
C GLN A 140 12.74 -3.98 20.69
N ARG A 141 13.30 -3.14 21.58
CA ARG A 141 13.98 -1.89 21.21
C ARG A 141 15.23 -2.09 20.35
N ASP A 142 15.83 -3.28 20.36
CA ASP A 142 16.96 -3.68 19.50
C ASP A 142 16.52 -4.15 18.10
N ARG A 143 15.22 -4.25 17.83
CA ARG A 143 14.63 -4.75 16.57
C ARG A 143 13.89 -3.66 15.82
N GLY A 144 13.93 -3.71 14.50
CA GLY A 144 13.18 -2.83 13.63
C GLY A 144 11.76 -3.35 13.37
N ALA A 145 10.76 -2.50 13.54
CA ALA A 145 9.38 -2.78 13.17
C ALA A 145 9.13 -2.42 11.70
N VAL A 146 8.73 -3.43 10.92
CA VAL A 146 8.27 -3.29 9.52
C VAL A 146 6.78 -3.56 9.51
N SER A 147 5.99 -2.64 8.95
CA SER A 147 4.54 -2.79 8.85
C SER A 147 4.15 -4.09 8.15
N VAL A 148 3.10 -4.74 8.65
CA VAL A 148 2.62 -6.07 8.21
C VAL A 148 2.48 -6.17 6.70
N TYR A 149 1.95 -5.12 6.06
CA TYR A 149 1.69 -5.11 4.62
C TYR A 149 2.97 -5.29 3.77
N ALA A 150 4.14 -5.01 4.36
CA ALA A 150 5.44 -5.02 3.69
C ALA A 150 6.36 -6.16 4.12
N GLN A 151 5.88 -7.08 4.96
CA GLN A 151 6.66 -8.23 5.45
C GLN A 151 6.71 -9.41 4.46
N GLY A 152 5.82 -9.43 3.46
CA GLY A 152 5.75 -10.44 2.40
C GLY A 152 6.17 -9.90 1.02
N ASP A 153 5.74 -10.58 -0.04
CA ASP A 153 5.86 -10.07 -1.40
C ASP A 153 5.01 -8.80 -1.59
N ASP A 154 5.43 -7.94 -2.51
CA ASP A 154 4.74 -6.71 -2.87
C ASP A 154 3.35 -7.06 -3.41
N TYR A 155 2.31 -6.60 -2.70
CA TYR A 155 0.92 -6.91 -3.02
C TYR A 155 0.53 -6.51 -4.45
N HIS A 156 1.20 -5.52 -5.05
CA HIS A 156 0.97 -5.14 -6.44
C HIS A 156 1.21 -6.32 -7.41
N GLU A 157 2.24 -7.12 -7.16
CA GLU A 157 2.62 -8.28 -7.98
C GLU A 157 1.66 -9.48 -7.80
N ILE A 158 0.79 -9.42 -6.81
CA ILE A 158 -0.21 -10.45 -6.51
C ILE A 158 -1.60 -10.02 -6.99
N ILE A 159 -1.99 -8.80 -6.64
CA ILE A 159 -3.35 -8.28 -6.87
C ILE A 159 -3.53 -7.87 -8.34
N LYS A 160 -2.53 -7.23 -8.95
CA LYS A 160 -2.66 -6.75 -10.34
C LYS A 160 -2.91 -7.88 -11.35
N PRO A 161 -2.18 -9.02 -11.30
CA PRO A 161 -2.50 -10.16 -12.16
C PRO A 161 -3.92 -10.72 -11.91
N ARG A 162 -4.34 -10.85 -10.65
CA ARG A 162 -5.70 -11.32 -10.31
C ARG A 162 -6.80 -10.41 -10.86
N LEU A 163 -6.60 -9.09 -10.78
CA LEU A 163 -7.52 -8.11 -11.35
C LEU A 163 -7.59 -8.26 -12.86
N LYS A 164 -6.45 -8.38 -13.55
CA LYS A 164 -6.41 -8.60 -15.01
C LYS A 164 -7.11 -9.90 -15.41
N ASP A 165 -6.91 -10.97 -14.64
CA ASP A 165 -7.54 -12.27 -14.92
C ASP A 165 -9.05 -12.25 -14.72
N LEU A 166 -9.53 -11.57 -13.69
CA LEU A 166 -10.97 -11.37 -13.47
C LEU A 166 -11.58 -10.46 -14.56
N ALA A 167 -10.88 -9.40 -14.93
CA ALA A 167 -11.34 -8.45 -15.94
C ALA A 167 -11.44 -9.09 -17.33
N ARG A 168 -10.46 -9.93 -17.71
CA ARG A 168 -10.51 -10.73 -18.95
C ARG A 168 -11.70 -11.68 -18.97
N TRP A 169 -11.94 -12.37 -17.85
CA TRP A 169 -13.10 -13.25 -17.72
C TRP A 169 -14.41 -12.46 -17.88
N LEU A 170 -14.53 -11.28 -17.25
CA LEU A 170 -15.73 -10.45 -17.31
C LEU A 170 -16.03 -10.01 -18.74
N ILE A 171 -15.04 -9.51 -19.47
CA ILE A 171 -15.20 -9.11 -20.88
C ILE A 171 -15.58 -10.32 -21.74
N ALA A 172 -14.93 -11.46 -21.55
CA ALA A 172 -15.28 -12.66 -22.31
C ALA A 172 -16.72 -13.14 -22.06
N ARG A 173 -17.28 -12.88 -20.87
CA ARG A 173 -18.62 -13.33 -20.48
C ARG A 173 -19.73 -12.33 -20.78
N ALA A 174 -19.44 -11.03 -20.75
CA ALA A 174 -20.43 -9.96 -20.79
C ALA A 174 -20.13 -8.86 -21.82
N GLY A 175 -18.97 -8.89 -22.48
CA GLY A 175 -18.51 -7.82 -23.36
C GLY A 175 -18.09 -6.56 -22.60
N GLY A 176 -18.17 -5.41 -23.29
CA GLY A 176 -17.77 -4.12 -22.74
C GLY A 176 -16.25 -3.97 -22.59
N ASP A 177 -15.86 -2.92 -21.87
CA ASP A 177 -14.49 -2.52 -21.62
C ASP A 177 -14.23 -2.45 -20.12
N VAL A 178 -12.96 -2.56 -19.74
CA VAL A 178 -12.51 -2.46 -18.35
C VAL A 178 -11.19 -1.71 -18.22
N LYS A 179 -10.94 -1.13 -17.04
CA LYS A 179 -9.61 -0.65 -16.59
C LYS A 179 -9.36 -1.16 -15.18
N VAL A 180 -8.14 -1.61 -14.89
CA VAL A 180 -7.78 -2.19 -13.57
C VAL A 180 -6.80 -1.30 -12.82
N PHE A 181 -7.00 -1.14 -11.52
CA PHE A 181 -6.16 -0.27 -10.68
C PHE A 181 -5.87 -0.91 -9.32
N VAL A 182 -4.68 -0.60 -8.79
CA VAL A 182 -4.22 -0.99 -7.45
C VAL A 182 -3.18 0.03 -6.98
N ASP A 183 -3.54 0.89 -6.02
CA ASP A 183 -2.71 1.87 -5.27
C ASP A 183 -1.99 2.95 -6.08
N THR A 184 -1.33 2.58 -7.17
CA THR A 184 -0.46 3.48 -7.93
C THR A 184 -1.22 4.49 -8.78
N ALA A 185 -2.51 4.28 -9.02
CA ALA A 185 -3.31 5.14 -9.88
C ALA A 185 -3.92 6.33 -9.11
N ALA A 186 -4.32 7.35 -9.85
CA ALA A 186 -5.11 8.48 -9.35
C ALA A 186 -6.58 8.10 -9.05
N VAL A 187 -6.80 7.04 -8.26
CA VAL A 187 -8.11 6.56 -7.81
C VAL A 187 -8.19 6.75 -6.29
N MET A 188 -9.41 6.96 -5.77
CA MET A 188 -9.66 6.95 -4.33
C MET A 188 -10.29 5.61 -3.92
N GLU A 189 -9.49 4.55 -3.83
CA GLU A 189 -10.01 3.21 -3.58
C GLU A 189 -10.74 3.09 -2.24
N LYS A 190 -10.28 3.78 -1.19
CA LYS A 190 -10.88 3.67 0.15
C LYS A 190 -12.33 4.16 0.21
N PRO A 191 -12.68 5.40 -0.22
CA PRO A 191 -14.08 5.82 -0.24
C PRO A 191 -14.91 5.06 -1.29
N LEU A 192 -14.33 4.64 -2.43
CA LEU A 192 -15.05 3.79 -3.39
C LEU A 192 -15.38 2.41 -2.80
N ALA A 193 -14.47 1.80 -2.06
CA ALA A 193 -14.69 0.52 -1.37
C ALA A 193 -15.78 0.65 -0.30
N ALA A 194 -15.81 1.77 0.43
CA ALA A 194 -16.88 2.05 1.38
C ALA A 194 -18.24 2.20 0.67
N ALA A 195 -18.29 2.97 -0.43
CA ALA A 195 -19.47 3.13 -1.25
C ALA A 195 -19.97 1.81 -1.89
N ALA A 196 -19.05 0.91 -2.20
CA ALA A 196 -19.32 -0.43 -2.73
C ALA A 196 -19.68 -1.46 -1.65
N GLY A 197 -19.78 -1.06 -0.37
CA GLY A 197 -20.20 -1.95 0.71
C GLY A 197 -19.13 -2.92 1.23
N LEU A 198 -17.84 -2.71 0.91
CA LEU A 198 -16.75 -3.52 1.48
C LEU A 198 -16.48 -3.20 2.96
N GLY A 199 -17.04 -2.10 3.46
CA GLY A 199 -16.87 -1.60 4.82
C GLY A 199 -17.13 -0.10 4.91
N TRP A 200 -16.49 0.57 5.87
CA TRP A 200 -16.52 2.02 6.03
C TRP A 200 -15.11 2.58 6.19
N GLN A 201 -14.91 3.87 5.90
CA GLN A 201 -13.63 4.51 6.18
C GLN A 201 -13.57 4.85 7.68
N GLY A 202 -12.63 4.25 8.42
CA GLY A 202 -12.47 4.52 9.84
C GLY A 202 -11.89 5.91 10.12
N LYS A 203 -11.95 6.36 11.37
CA LYS A 203 -11.35 7.65 11.81
C LYS A 203 -9.86 7.76 11.52
N HIS A 204 -9.18 6.62 11.40
CA HIS A 204 -7.78 6.52 10.95
C HIS A 204 -7.59 6.54 9.42
N THR A 205 -8.61 6.96 8.67
CA THR A 205 -8.64 7.14 7.20
C THR A 205 -8.46 5.89 6.34
N ASN A 206 -8.34 4.69 6.92
CA ASN A 206 -8.28 3.42 6.19
C ASN A 206 -9.65 2.72 6.20
N LEU A 207 -9.86 1.82 5.24
CA LEU A 207 -11.07 0.99 5.20
C LEU A 207 -11.08 0.04 6.40
N VAL A 208 -12.23 -0.08 7.05
CA VAL A 208 -12.51 -1.05 8.11
C VAL A 208 -13.73 -1.85 7.66
N SER A 209 -13.68 -3.16 7.85
CA SER A 209 -14.76 -4.10 7.51
C SER A 209 -15.13 -4.94 8.72
N ARG A 210 -16.35 -5.50 8.70
CA ARG A 210 -16.82 -6.39 9.76
C ARG A 210 -16.05 -7.71 9.81
N GLU A 211 -15.68 -8.25 8.65
CA GLU A 211 -15.09 -9.59 8.53
C GLU A 211 -13.55 -9.59 8.57
N PHE A 212 -12.91 -8.51 8.11
CA PHE A 212 -11.45 -8.45 7.98
C PHE A 212 -10.82 -7.32 8.80
N GLY A 213 -11.61 -6.59 9.59
CA GLY A 213 -11.15 -5.42 10.31
C GLY A 213 -10.52 -4.42 9.35
N SER A 214 -9.34 -3.90 9.72
CA SER A 214 -8.57 -2.95 8.92
C SER A 214 -7.61 -3.60 7.90
N TRP A 215 -7.66 -4.93 7.73
CA TRP A 215 -6.61 -5.70 7.02
C TRP A 215 -7.01 -6.11 5.61
N LEU A 216 -7.39 -5.14 4.77
CA LEU A 216 -7.68 -5.35 3.35
C LEU A 216 -6.76 -4.52 2.45
N PHE A 217 -6.08 -5.18 1.53
CA PHE A 217 -5.59 -4.52 0.33
C PHE A 217 -6.75 -4.30 -0.63
N LEU A 218 -6.74 -3.19 -1.34
CA LEU A 218 -7.80 -2.82 -2.27
C LEU A 218 -7.32 -2.86 -3.71
N GLY A 219 -8.17 -3.39 -4.59
CA GLY A 219 -8.07 -3.28 -6.03
C GLY A 219 -9.39 -2.79 -6.61
N SER A 220 -9.35 -2.21 -7.80
CA SER A 220 -10.56 -1.79 -8.49
C SER A 220 -10.54 -2.16 -9.97
N ILE A 221 -11.73 -2.42 -10.51
CA ILE A 221 -12.00 -2.61 -11.92
C ILE A 221 -13.09 -1.62 -12.30
N PHE A 222 -12.76 -0.64 -13.13
CA PHE A 222 -13.76 0.22 -13.75
C PHE A 222 -14.28 -0.49 -14.99
N THR A 223 -15.56 -0.37 -15.30
CA THR A 223 -16.16 -0.99 -16.48
C THR A 223 -17.22 -0.12 -17.13
N THR A 224 -17.40 -0.26 -18.45
CA THR A 224 -18.53 0.30 -19.21
C THR A 224 -19.83 -0.49 -19.01
N LEU A 225 -19.78 -1.65 -18.36
CA LEU A 225 -20.98 -2.42 -18.03
C LEU A 225 -21.77 -1.69 -16.93
N GLU A 226 -23.09 -1.67 -17.09
CA GLU A 226 -24.01 -1.25 -16.02
C GLU A 226 -24.28 -2.45 -15.13
N LEU A 227 -23.70 -2.45 -13.92
CA LEU A 227 -23.88 -3.48 -12.92
C LEU A 227 -24.73 -2.91 -11.76
N PRO A 228 -25.57 -3.73 -11.11
CA PRO A 228 -26.34 -3.27 -9.95
C PRO A 228 -25.39 -2.86 -8.81
N PRO A 229 -25.49 -1.64 -8.27
CA PRO A 229 -24.64 -1.22 -7.16
C PRO A 229 -25.00 -1.95 -5.87
N ASP A 230 -24.01 -2.10 -4.98
CA ASP A 230 -24.21 -2.51 -3.60
C ASP A 230 -24.52 -1.30 -2.71
N ALA A 231 -25.11 -1.57 -1.54
CA ALA A 231 -25.33 -0.55 -0.54
C ALA A 231 -24.06 -0.31 0.27
N ALA A 232 -23.73 0.96 0.53
CA ALA A 232 -22.66 1.32 1.45
C ALA A 232 -22.96 0.81 2.87
N ASP A 233 -21.93 0.38 3.60
CA ASP A 233 -22.08 0.05 5.03
C ASP A 233 -22.15 1.35 5.86
N ALA A 234 -22.77 1.27 7.02
CA ALA A 234 -22.79 2.37 7.97
C ALA A 234 -21.40 2.54 8.63
N ASP A 235 -21.11 3.75 9.10
CA ASP A 235 -19.93 3.99 9.93
C ASP A 235 -20.13 3.41 11.33
N HIS A 236 -19.24 2.49 11.74
CA HIS A 236 -19.29 1.82 13.03
C HIS A 236 -18.22 2.28 14.03
N CYS A 237 -17.61 3.46 13.82
CA CYS A 237 -16.64 4.03 14.76
C CYS A 237 -17.30 4.58 16.03
N GLY A 238 -18.51 5.16 15.92
CA GLY A 238 -19.20 5.78 17.05
C GLY A 238 -18.33 6.80 17.80
N SER A 239 -18.32 6.74 19.13
CA SER A 239 -17.48 7.59 19.99
C SER A 239 -16.03 7.12 20.12
N CYS A 240 -15.65 5.97 19.55
CA CYS A 240 -14.30 5.40 19.67
C CYS A 240 -13.23 6.38 19.15
N ARG A 241 -12.11 6.47 19.87
CA ARG A 241 -10.95 7.30 19.51
C ARG A 241 -9.61 6.57 19.55
N SER A 242 -9.60 5.26 19.78
CA SER A 242 -8.37 4.48 20.02
C SER A 242 -7.27 4.70 18.97
N CYS A 243 -7.63 4.80 17.69
CA CYS A 243 -6.66 5.02 16.63
C CYS A 243 -6.06 6.43 16.60
N LEU A 244 -6.79 7.42 17.09
CA LEU A 244 -6.33 8.80 17.24
C LEU A 244 -5.41 8.88 18.47
N ASP A 245 -5.85 8.28 19.57
CA ASP A 245 -5.18 8.35 20.88
C ASP A 245 -3.86 7.55 20.89
N VAL A 246 -3.76 6.46 20.12
CA VAL A 246 -2.50 5.69 20.02
C VAL A 246 -1.45 6.35 19.13
N CYS A 247 -1.85 7.29 18.25
CA CYS A 247 -0.96 7.80 17.22
C CYS A 247 0.22 8.55 17.86
N PRO A 248 1.46 8.03 17.79
CA PRO A 248 2.56 8.53 18.63
C PRO A 248 3.03 9.93 18.22
N THR A 249 2.75 10.32 16.97
CA THR A 249 3.09 11.64 16.42
C THR A 249 1.89 12.56 16.30
N GLU A 250 0.73 12.17 16.85
CA GLU A 250 -0.52 12.95 16.76
C GLU A 250 -0.81 13.39 15.31
N ALA A 251 -0.63 12.46 14.37
CA ALA A 251 -0.78 12.76 12.94
C ALA A 251 -2.25 13.03 12.54
N PHE A 252 -3.21 12.64 13.38
CA PHE A 252 -4.61 12.92 13.14
C PHE A 252 -5.01 14.26 13.72
N THR A 253 -5.27 15.25 12.86
CA THR A 253 -5.75 16.59 13.27
C THR A 253 -7.22 16.58 13.70
N GLY A 254 -7.92 15.48 13.42
CA GLY A 254 -9.30 15.21 13.80
C GLY A 254 -9.73 13.82 13.33
N PRO A 255 -10.95 13.36 13.67
CA PRO A 255 -11.47 12.13 13.08
C PRO A 255 -11.53 12.26 11.55
N TYR A 256 -11.04 11.25 10.83
CA TYR A 256 -10.98 11.21 9.36
C TYR A 256 -10.04 12.24 8.72
N MET A 257 -9.24 12.95 9.53
CA MET A 257 -8.29 13.97 9.07
C MET A 257 -6.88 13.58 9.47
N LEU A 258 -5.98 13.46 8.49
CA LEU A 258 -4.60 13.03 8.68
C LEU A 258 -3.65 14.08 8.09
N ASP A 259 -2.73 14.59 8.89
CA ASP A 259 -1.54 15.29 8.38
C ASP A 259 -0.46 14.25 8.04
N ALA A 260 -0.23 14.00 6.75
CA ALA A 260 0.72 12.99 6.32
C ALA A 260 2.15 13.35 6.79
N ARG A 261 2.49 14.64 6.91
CA ARG A 261 3.83 15.09 7.32
C ARG A 261 4.22 14.59 8.70
N ARG A 262 3.25 14.27 9.56
CA ARG A 262 3.44 13.71 10.90
C ARG A 262 3.27 12.19 10.93
N CYS A 263 2.63 11.59 9.92
CA CYS A 263 2.37 10.17 9.89
C CYS A 263 3.67 9.37 9.73
N ILE A 264 3.96 8.45 10.65
CA ILE A 264 5.16 7.60 10.59
C ILE A 264 5.23 6.80 9.28
N SER A 265 4.09 6.36 8.76
CA SER A 265 4.05 5.65 7.47
C SER A 265 4.57 6.55 6.33
N TYR A 266 4.11 7.79 6.24
CA TYR A 266 4.64 8.76 5.28
C TYR A 266 6.12 9.07 5.52
N LEU A 267 6.50 9.33 6.78
CA LEU A 267 7.87 9.68 7.17
C LEU A 267 8.89 8.61 6.77
N THR A 268 8.53 7.34 6.96
CA THR A 268 9.41 6.20 6.67
C THR A 268 9.44 5.80 5.20
N ILE A 269 8.41 6.16 4.42
CA ILE A 269 8.22 5.68 3.04
C ILE A 269 8.40 6.79 2.00
N GLU A 270 7.64 7.88 2.12
CA GLU A 270 7.53 8.90 1.08
C GLU A 270 8.43 10.12 1.34
N HIS A 271 8.64 10.48 2.62
CA HIS A 271 9.47 11.64 2.97
C HIS A 271 10.93 11.44 2.58
N LYS A 272 11.46 12.37 1.80
CA LYS A 272 12.82 12.26 1.22
C LYS A 272 13.91 12.81 2.12
N GLY A 273 13.58 13.84 2.91
CA GLY A 273 14.55 14.60 3.72
C GLY A 273 14.82 14.01 5.10
N PRO A 274 15.58 14.73 5.94
CA PRO A 274 15.78 14.40 7.34
C PRO A 274 14.45 14.42 8.10
N ILE A 275 14.22 13.43 8.96
CA ILE A 275 13.04 13.41 9.83
C ILE A 275 13.09 14.63 10.77
N PRO A 276 12.01 15.43 10.91
CA PRO A 276 11.96 16.53 11.88
C PRO A 276 12.29 16.05 13.31
N HIS A 277 13.11 16.82 14.04
CA HIS A 277 13.68 16.40 15.32
C HIS A 277 12.61 16.02 16.34
N GLU A 278 11.53 16.80 16.39
CA GLU A 278 10.39 16.63 17.29
C GLU A 278 9.58 15.34 17.05
N LEU A 279 9.77 14.69 15.89
CA LEU A 279 9.07 13.44 15.56
C LEU A 279 9.95 12.20 15.77
N ARG A 280 11.27 12.35 15.87
CA ARG A 280 12.22 11.22 15.89
C ARG A 280 11.99 10.31 17.08
N GLU A 281 11.83 10.86 18.28
CA GLU A 281 11.61 10.04 19.49
C GLU A 281 10.31 9.24 19.41
N ALA A 282 9.22 9.90 18.97
CA ALA A 282 7.92 9.28 18.82
C ALA A 282 7.89 8.14 17.78
N MET A 283 8.83 8.10 16.83
CA MET A 283 8.91 7.00 15.87
C MET A 283 9.22 5.65 16.52
N GLY A 284 9.87 5.64 17.68
CA GLY A 284 10.31 4.42 18.34
C GLY A 284 11.20 3.60 17.42
N ASN A 285 10.89 2.31 17.26
CA ASN A 285 11.65 1.39 16.40
C ASN A 285 10.99 1.11 15.02
N ARG A 286 10.06 1.96 14.56
CA ARG A 286 9.38 1.81 13.26
C ARG A 286 10.30 2.24 12.11
N VAL A 287 10.78 1.26 11.34
CA VAL A 287 11.75 1.49 10.26
C VAL A 287 11.13 1.52 8.87
N TYR A 288 9.93 0.96 8.70
CA TYR A 288 9.16 1.02 7.45
C TYR A 288 7.66 0.85 7.70
N GLY A 289 6.86 1.87 7.39
CA GLY A 289 5.42 1.88 7.67
C GLY A 289 5.08 2.02 9.16
N CYS A 290 3.79 2.01 9.47
CA CYS A 290 3.28 2.05 10.84
C CYS A 290 1.89 1.42 10.87
N ASP A 291 1.66 0.49 11.81
CA ASP A 291 0.40 -0.23 11.94
C ASP A 291 -0.42 0.20 13.16
N ASP A 292 0.11 1.07 14.02
CA ASP A 292 -0.48 1.45 15.31
C ASP A 292 -1.99 1.74 15.24
N CYS A 293 -2.37 2.67 14.35
CA CYS A 293 -3.75 3.12 14.22
C CYS A 293 -4.67 2.05 13.63
N LEU A 294 -4.11 1.10 12.85
CA LEU A 294 -4.84 -0.05 12.34
C LEU A 294 -4.99 -1.09 13.44
N ALA A 295 -3.90 -1.49 14.08
CA ALA A 295 -3.82 -2.59 15.03
C ALA A 295 -4.73 -2.39 16.24
N VAL A 296 -4.81 -1.17 16.79
CA VAL A 296 -5.68 -0.88 17.95
C VAL A 296 -7.16 -0.77 17.60
N CYS A 297 -7.54 -0.82 16.33
CA CYS A 297 -8.94 -0.73 15.92
C CYS A 297 -9.74 -1.90 16.55
N PRO A 298 -10.79 -1.64 17.36
CA PRO A 298 -11.54 -2.70 18.05
C PRO A 298 -12.22 -3.69 17.10
N TRP A 299 -12.42 -3.30 15.84
CA TRP A 299 -12.98 -4.16 14.80
C TRP A 299 -12.02 -5.28 14.37
N ASN A 300 -10.72 -5.16 14.65
CA ASN A 300 -9.76 -6.23 14.39
C ASN A 300 -10.00 -7.49 15.25
N LYS A 301 -10.80 -7.41 16.32
CA LYS A 301 -11.20 -8.61 17.07
C LYS A 301 -12.02 -9.60 16.22
N PHE A 302 -12.61 -9.13 15.13
CA PHE A 302 -13.33 -9.94 14.15
C PHE A 302 -12.49 -10.28 12.91
N ALA A 303 -11.28 -9.71 12.80
CA ALA A 303 -10.45 -9.91 11.63
C ALA A 303 -9.91 -11.33 11.55
N GLN A 304 -9.83 -11.84 10.33
CA GLN A 304 -9.28 -13.16 10.04
C GLN A 304 -7.82 -13.05 9.64
N ALA A 305 -6.99 -14.00 10.09
CA ALA A 305 -5.63 -14.13 9.59
C ALA A 305 -5.65 -14.46 8.08
N SER A 306 -4.71 -13.90 7.32
CA SER A 306 -4.59 -14.20 5.89
C SER A 306 -4.04 -15.59 5.64
N HIS A 307 -4.51 -16.23 4.58
CA HIS A 307 -4.01 -17.50 4.06
C HIS A 307 -3.20 -17.32 2.76
N GLU A 308 -2.94 -16.08 2.34
CA GLU A 308 -2.15 -15.81 1.13
C GLU A 308 -0.66 -16.04 1.40
N ALA A 309 -0.12 -17.17 0.91
CA ALA A 309 1.25 -17.56 1.15
C ALA A 309 2.29 -16.52 0.69
N LYS A 310 2.02 -15.80 -0.41
CA LYS A 310 2.94 -14.74 -0.89
C LYS A 310 2.94 -13.49 -0.01
N LEU A 311 1.86 -13.25 0.73
CA LEU A 311 1.75 -12.13 1.68
C LEU A 311 2.22 -12.53 3.09
N ALA A 312 2.52 -13.81 3.33
CA ALA A 312 3.00 -14.26 4.62
C ALA A 312 4.34 -13.60 4.98
N SER A 313 4.44 -13.14 6.22
CA SER A 313 5.63 -12.47 6.73
C SER A 313 6.87 -13.36 6.62
N ARG A 314 7.87 -12.90 5.87
CA ARG A 314 9.21 -13.50 5.84
C ARG A 314 9.82 -13.39 7.23
N GLU A 315 10.41 -14.47 7.75
CA GLU A 315 10.96 -14.50 9.11
C GLU A 315 11.97 -13.37 9.35
N VAL A 316 12.84 -13.11 8.36
CA VAL A 316 13.85 -12.05 8.39
C VAL A 316 13.26 -10.63 8.48
N LEU A 317 11.97 -10.44 8.20
CA LEU A 317 11.29 -9.13 8.23
C LEU A 317 10.35 -8.95 9.42
N ARG A 318 10.14 -9.98 10.26
CA ARG A 318 9.23 -9.88 11.42
C ARG A 318 9.79 -9.04 12.56
N ALA A 319 11.06 -9.27 12.90
CA ALA A 319 11.79 -8.55 13.95
C ALA A 319 13.31 -8.53 13.68
N PRO A 320 13.76 -7.97 12.54
CA PRO A 320 15.18 -7.87 12.20
C PRO A 320 15.94 -7.03 13.24
N LYS A 321 17.19 -7.39 13.55
CA LYS A 321 18.05 -6.60 14.44
C LYS A 321 18.40 -5.26 13.78
N LEU A 322 18.33 -4.18 14.54
CA LEU A 322 18.74 -2.85 14.07
C LEU A 322 20.22 -2.85 13.66
N ALA A 323 21.09 -3.54 14.42
CA ALA A 323 22.51 -3.68 14.10
C ALA A 323 22.77 -4.38 12.75
N ASP A 324 21.90 -5.30 12.32
CA ASP A 324 22.04 -5.96 11.02
C ASP A 324 21.52 -5.05 9.90
N LEU A 325 20.39 -4.39 10.13
CA LEU A 325 19.75 -3.50 9.15
C LEU A 325 20.61 -2.28 8.80
N VAL A 326 21.29 -1.70 9.78
CA VAL A 326 22.09 -0.47 9.60
C VAL A 326 23.38 -0.73 8.80
N ARG A 327 23.79 -2.00 8.68
CA ARG A 327 24.97 -2.44 7.92
C ARG A 327 24.68 -2.67 6.43
N LEU A 328 23.43 -2.58 6.00
CA LEU A 328 23.07 -2.75 4.61
C LEU A 328 23.72 -1.67 3.72
N ASP A 329 24.45 -2.13 2.70
CA ASP A 329 24.81 -1.36 1.51
C ASP A 329 23.71 -1.47 0.44
N ASP A 330 23.88 -0.85 -0.72
CA ASP A 330 22.84 -0.85 -1.77
C ASP A 330 22.55 -2.26 -2.31
N ASP A 331 23.58 -3.09 -2.48
CA ASP A 331 23.44 -4.45 -3.04
C ASP A 331 22.73 -5.39 -2.06
N THR A 332 23.18 -5.41 -0.80
CA THR A 332 22.57 -6.22 0.26
C THR A 332 21.17 -5.74 0.61
N PHE A 333 20.90 -4.42 0.57
CA PHE A 333 19.55 -3.86 0.70
C PHE A 333 18.62 -4.38 -0.42
N ARG A 334 19.06 -4.27 -1.68
CA ARG A 334 18.26 -4.72 -2.84
C ARG A 334 18.01 -6.22 -2.81
N ALA A 335 18.97 -7.01 -2.35
CA ALA A 335 18.85 -8.44 -2.20
C ALA A 335 17.84 -8.81 -1.10
N LEU A 336 17.99 -8.24 0.11
CA LEU A 336 17.12 -8.52 1.25
C LEU A 336 15.65 -8.17 0.96
N PHE A 337 15.43 -6.99 0.37
CA PHE A 337 14.08 -6.48 0.09
C PHE A 337 13.56 -6.84 -1.30
N ALA A 338 14.23 -7.75 -2.02
CA ALA A 338 13.76 -8.20 -3.32
C ALA A 338 12.31 -8.68 -3.27
N LYS A 339 11.51 -8.22 -4.24
CA LYS A 339 10.07 -8.47 -4.36
C LYS A 339 9.21 -7.94 -3.21
N THR A 340 9.73 -7.11 -2.30
CA THR A 340 8.92 -6.45 -1.25
C THR A 340 8.65 -5.00 -1.60
N ALA A 341 7.62 -4.41 -0.98
CA ALA A 341 7.35 -2.98 -1.10
C ALA A 341 8.50 -2.10 -0.53
N VAL A 342 9.29 -2.63 0.41
CA VAL A 342 10.38 -1.90 1.09
C VAL A 342 11.45 -1.43 0.11
N LYS A 343 11.73 -2.22 -0.93
CA LYS A 343 12.76 -1.93 -1.94
C LYS A 343 12.61 -0.54 -2.57
N ARG A 344 11.38 -0.02 -2.69
CA ARG A 344 11.09 1.29 -3.30
C ARG A 344 11.66 2.48 -2.53
N THR A 345 11.89 2.33 -1.22
CA THR A 345 12.41 3.40 -0.38
C THR A 345 13.89 3.65 -0.66
N GLY A 346 14.63 2.63 -1.12
CA GLY A 346 16.07 2.72 -1.31
C GLY A 346 16.85 2.70 0.01
N ARG A 347 18.14 2.35 -0.07
CA ARG A 347 18.98 2.10 1.10
C ARG A 347 19.05 3.30 2.04
N ASP A 348 19.32 4.50 1.52
CA ASP A 348 19.62 5.65 2.38
C ASP A 348 18.45 6.09 3.27
N ARG A 349 17.24 6.18 2.70
CA ARG A 349 16.04 6.50 3.48
C ARG A 349 15.70 5.40 4.48
N PHE A 350 15.94 4.15 4.12
CA PHE A 350 15.74 3.03 5.04
C PHE A 350 16.75 3.08 6.20
N VAL A 351 18.05 3.22 5.91
CA VAL A 351 19.11 3.32 6.93
C VAL A 351 18.94 4.57 7.80
N ARG A 352 18.48 5.70 7.25
CA ARG A 352 18.04 6.87 8.05
C ARG A 352 17.01 6.45 9.10
N ASN A 353 15.95 5.74 8.71
CA ASN A 353 14.92 5.31 9.66
C ASN A 353 15.49 4.34 10.71
N VAL A 354 16.39 3.44 10.29
CA VAL A 354 17.08 2.52 11.20
C VAL A 354 17.94 3.27 12.21
N LEU A 355 18.66 4.31 11.79
CA LEU A 355 19.44 5.16 12.70
C LEU A 355 18.56 5.93 13.69
N ILE A 356 17.38 6.40 13.26
CA ILE A 356 16.39 6.95 14.19
C ILE A 356 15.96 5.89 15.22
N ALA A 357 15.68 4.66 14.78
CA ALA A 357 15.35 3.57 15.68
C ALA A 357 16.51 3.19 16.63
N ILE A 358 17.76 3.24 16.17
CA ILE A 358 18.97 3.01 16.98
C ILE A 358 19.11 4.07 18.07
N GLY A 359 18.99 5.35 17.74
CA GLY A 359 19.02 6.42 18.74
C GLY A 359 17.88 6.31 19.76
N ASN A 360 16.72 5.81 19.31
CA ASN A 360 15.59 5.50 20.19
C ASN A 360 15.77 4.22 21.00
N ALA A 361 16.65 3.29 20.61
CA ALA A 361 16.82 2.04 21.33
C ALA A 361 17.32 2.29 22.76
N GLY A 362 18.17 3.30 22.94
CA GLY A 362 18.80 3.64 24.22
C GLY A 362 19.84 2.60 24.67
N ASP A 363 20.34 1.79 23.73
CA ASP A 363 21.34 0.75 23.96
C ASP A 363 22.73 1.25 23.51
N PRO A 364 23.65 1.56 24.44
CA PRO A 364 24.99 2.05 24.11
C PRO A 364 25.80 1.08 23.24
N SER A 365 25.47 -0.22 23.20
CA SER A 365 26.18 -1.19 22.35
C SER A 365 25.98 -0.91 20.86
N LEU A 366 24.93 -0.17 20.48
CA LEU A 366 24.65 0.24 19.10
C LEU A 366 25.38 1.53 18.69
N ALA A 367 26.04 2.24 19.62
CA ALA A 367 26.73 3.50 19.34
C ALA A 367 27.81 3.33 18.25
N GLN A 368 28.52 2.20 18.24
CA GLN A 368 29.53 1.91 17.22
C GLN A 368 28.95 1.84 15.81
N GLU A 369 27.72 1.36 15.65
CA GLU A 369 27.06 1.29 14.35
C GLU A 369 26.69 2.68 13.82
N ALA A 370 26.24 3.58 14.72
CA ALA A 370 25.97 4.97 14.38
C ALA A 370 27.27 5.69 13.99
N GLU A 371 28.33 5.57 14.80
CA GLU A 371 29.64 6.16 14.53
C GLU A 371 30.18 5.81 13.15
N ARG A 372 30.11 4.52 12.76
CA ARG A 372 30.58 4.04 11.45
C ARG A 372 29.95 4.80 10.27
N LEU A 373 28.74 5.31 10.44
CA LEU A 373 27.95 5.97 9.39
C LEU A 373 28.02 7.50 9.44
N ILE A 374 28.76 8.09 10.38
CA ILE A 374 29.01 9.54 10.40
C ILE A 374 29.80 10.00 9.16
N GLY A 375 30.54 9.10 8.50
CA GLY A 375 31.25 9.36 7.24
C GLY A 375 30.56 8.81 5.98
N ASP A 376 29.29 8.39 6.06
CA ASP A 376 28.57 7.82 4.91
C ASP A 376 28.48 8.80 3.72
N ALA A 377 28.47 8.29 2.48
CA ALA A 377 28.35 9.14 1.30
C ALA A 377 27.04 9.94 1.27
N SER A 378 25.97 9.39 1.85
CA SER A 378 24.66 10.01 1.91
C SER A 378 24.56 11.01 3.06
N PRO A 379 24.29 12.31 2.81
CA PRO A 379 24.10 13.30 3.88
C PRO A 379 22.94 12.92 4.80
N LEU A 380 21.91 12.27 4.25
CA LEU A 380 20.75 11.80 5.01
C LEU A 380 21.15 10.78 6.09
N VAL A 381 22.07 9.89 5.76
CA VAL A 381 22.58 8.87 6.65
C VAL A 381 23.56 9.47 7.65
N ARG A 382 24.48 10.34 7.21
CA ARG A 382 25.40 11.05 8.13
C ARG A 382 24.64 11.84 9.20
N GLY A 383 23.65 12.63 8.79
CA GLY A 383 22.85 13.43 9.72
C GLY A 383 22.09 12.57 10.74
N ALA A 384 21.44 11.49 10.28
CA ALA A 384 20.77 10.56 11.19
C ALA A 384 21.75 9.82 12.11
N ALA A 385 22.98 9.55 11.66
CA ALA A 385 24.03 8.90 12.44
C ALA A 385 24.55 9.82 13.57
N VAL A 386 24.75 11.10 13.27
CA VAL A 386 25.08 12.14 14.27
C VAL A 386 24.02 12.19 15.36
N TRP A 387 22.74 12.26 14.97
CA TRP A 387 21.64 12.25 15.93
C TRP A 387 21.58 10.95 16.73
N ALA A 388 21.71 9.78 16.10
CA ALA A 388 21.67 8.51 16.80
C ALA A 388 22.81 8.39 17.82
N LEU A 389 24.04 8.79 17.45
CA LEU A 389 25.18 8.76 18.35
C LEU A 389 25.03 9.78 19.49
N SER A 390 24.44 10.95 19.25
CA SER A 390 24.17 11.93 20.32
C SER A 390 23.22 11.39 21.39
N ARG A 391 22.33 10.46 21.02
CA ARG A 391 21.41 9.80 21.96
C ARG A 391 22.07 8.68 22.75
N LEU A 392 23.05 7.98 22.16
CA LEU A 392 23.63 6.77 22.73
C LEU A 392 24.95 7.03 23.48
N ASP A 393 25.79 7.92 22.95
CA ASP A 393 27.11 8.24 23.50
C ASP A 393 27.53 9.69 23.15
N PRO A 394 27.02 10.69 23.90
CA PRO A 394 27.34 12.09 23.68
C PRO A 394 28.84 12.41 23.79
N ALA A 395 29.56 11.71 24.68
CA ALA A 395 30.98 11.93 24.89
C ALA A 395 31.80 11.50 23.66
N ARG A 396 31.45 10.35 23.08
CA ARG A 396 32.06 9.87 21.83
C ARG A 396 31.74 10.80 20.66
N LEU A 397 30.51 11.29 20.55
CA LEU A 397 30.16 12.28 19.53
C LEU A 397 31.01 13.54 19.65
N ALA A 398 31.18 14.07 20.87
CA ALA A 398 31.98 15.27 21.12
C ALA A 398 33.45 15.08 20.74
N ALA A 399 34.01 13.88 20.96
CA ALA A 399 35.38 13.56 20.56
C ALA A 399 35.58 13.53 19.03
N LEU A 400 34.55 13.11 18.27
CA LEU A 400 34.57 13.03 16.81
C LEU A 400 34.31 14.39 16.13
N ALA A 401 33.64 15.31 16.82
CA ALA A 401 33.18 16.57 16.26
C ALA A 401 34.27 17.42 15.57
N PRO A 402 35.50 17.60 16.13
CA PRO A 402 36.52 18.43 15.49
C PRO A 402 36.91 17.94 14.10
N GLN A 403 36.99 16.63 13.91
CA GLN A 403 37.39 16.02 12.65
C GLN A 403 36.27 16.09 11.61
N HIS A 404 35.03 15.81 12.02
CA HIS A 404 33.92 15.65 11.08
C HIS A 404 33.20 16.98 10.77
N ARG A 405 33.18 17.95 11.68
CA ARG A 405 32.55 19.26 11.42
C ARG A 405 33.34 20.12 10.43
N ALA A 406 34.67 20.09 10.51
CA ALA A 406 35.52 20.93 9.67
C ALA A 406 35.43 20.58 8.18
N GLY A 407 35.07 19.34 7.85
CA GLY A 407 34.94 18.85 6.47
C GLY A 407 33.50 18.67 5.97
N GLU A 408 32.49 18.96 6.79
CA GLU A 408 31.09 18.77 6.38
C GLU A 408 30.58 19.95 5.55
N ALA A 409 30.26 19.68 4.29
CA ALA A 409 29.76 20.68 3.35
C ALA A 409 28.22 20.68 3.26
N ASP A 410 27.54 19.63 3.72
CA ASP A 410 26.09 19.57 3.72
C ASP A 410 25.51 20.38 4.89
N PRO A 411 24.68 21.41 4.62
CA PRO A 411 24.14 22.28 5.67
C PRO A 411 23.17 21.55 6.60
N GLY A 412 22.49 20.49 6.11
CA GLY A 412 21.61 19.67 6.94
C GLY A 412 22.41 18.88 7.97
N VAL A 413 23.50 18.25 7.55
CA VAL A 413 24.39 17.51 8.46
C VAL A 413 25.11 18.46 9.43
N ALA A 414 25.57 19.61 8.96
CA ALA A 414 26.13 20.64 9.84
C ALA A 414 25.13 21.10 10.91
N GLY A 415 23.85 21.21 10.56
CA GLY A 415 22.74 21.46 11.48
C GLY A 415 22.58 20.36 12.54
N GLU A 416 22.67 19.08 12.15
CA GLU A 416 22.64 17.95 13.09
C GLU A 416 23.78 18.03 14.11
N TRP A 417 25.00 18.32 13.66
CA TRP A 417 26.14 18.51 14.56
C TRP A 417 25.94 19.67 15.53
N ALA A 418 25.40 20.79 15.05
CA ALA A 418 25.13 21.95 15.88
C ALA A 418 24.04 21.68 16.92
N ALA A 419 23.00 20.92 16.56
CA ALA A 419 21.91 20.56 17.47
C ALA A 419 22.33 19.50 18.50
N ALA A 420 23.27 18.61 18.16
CA ALA A 420 23.67 17.49 18.99
C ALA A 420 24.73 17.82 20.04
N LEU A 421 25.47 18.90 19.88
CA LEU A 421 26.52 19.33 20.81
C LEU A 421 26.00 20.45 21.71
N PRO A 422 26.33 20.45 23.00
CA PRO A 422 26.05 21.60 23.87
C PRO A 422 26.73 22.86 23.31
N ALA A 423 26.02 23.99 23.43
CA ALA A 423 26.46 25.30 22.97
C ALA A 423 27.74 25.79 23.65
#